data_AF-A0A2N7WEA5-F1
#
_entry.id   AF-A0A2N7WEA5-F1
#
_cell.length_a   1.000
_cell.length_b   1.000
_cell.length_c   1.000
_cell.angle_alpha   90.00
_cell.angle_beta   90.00
_cell.angle_gamma   90.00
#
_symmetry.space_group_name_H-M   'P 1'
#
loop_
_entity.id
_entity.type
_entity.pdbx_description
1 polymer ?
#
loop_
_entity_poly.entity_id
_entity_poly.type
_entity_poly.pdbx_seq_one_letter_code
_entity_poly.pdbx_strand_id
1 'polypeptide(L)'
;MNYQELIAKALKGRSVNGAAKTWGVPQKTLENYVKGKTLPNYTTAAILARESGIGLAEVMTILIDEEHRRKPLKEMVAAGFRMLTNALNRLYAGLSAA
;
A
#
# COMPACT_ATOMS: atom_id res chain seq x y z
N MET A 1 4.37 -1.30 -16.40
CA MET A 1 4.50 -2.23 -15.27
C MET A 1 3.83 -1.61 -14.05
N ASN A 2 2.90 -2.31 -13.40
CA ASN A 2 2.24 -1.83 -12.19
C ASN A 2 2.94 -2.35 -10.91
N TYR A 3 2.55 -1.85 -9.74
CA TYR A 3 3.15 -2.24 -8.46
C TYR A 3 3.09 -3.76 -8.18
N GLN A 4 1.98 -4.43 -8.53
CA GLN A 4 1.82 -5.86 -8.32
C GLN A 4 2.73 -6.68 -9.25
N GLU A 5 2.85 -6.26 -10.50
CA GLU A 5 3.78 -6.85 -11.47
C GLU A 5 5.25 -6.66 -11.03
N LEU A 6 5.61 -5.48 -10.51
CA LEU A 6 6.93 -5.22 -9.96
C LEU A 6 7.26 -6.20 -8.82
N ILE A 7 6.35 -6.35 -7.86
CA ILE A 7 6.51 -7.27 -6.73
C ILE A 7 6.63 -8.71 -7.22
N ALA A 8 5.75 -9.15 -8.12
CA ALA A 8 5.79 -10.50 -8.69
C ALA A 8 7.12 -10.78 -9.40
N LYS A 9 7.59 -9.81 -10.21
CA LYS A 9 8.86 -9.89 -10.94
C LYS A 9 10.06 -9.96 -9.99
N ALA A 10 10.06 -9.17 -8.90
CA ALA A 10 11.12 -9.21 -7.90
C ALA A 10 11.13 -10.52 -7.09
N LEU A 11 9.95 -11.09 -6.80
CA LEU A 11 9.85 -12.36 -6.08
C LEU A 11 10.36 -13.55 -6.90
N LYS A 12 10.25 -13.53 -8.23
CA LYS A 12 10.72 -14.61 -9.12
C LYS A 12 10.14 -15.98 -8.76
N GLY A 13 8.88 -16.02 -8.31
CA GLY A 13 8.23 -17.25 -7.84
C GLY A 13 8.68 -17.76 -6.47
N ARG A 14 9.59 -17.07 -5.77
CA ARG A 14 9.95 -17.39 -4.38
C ARG A 14 8.76 -17.16 -3.46
N SER A 15 8.65 -17.98 -2.42
CA SER A 15 7.72 -17.72 -1.33
C SER A 15 8.09 -16.43 -0.60
N VAL A 16 7.10 -15.76 -0.01
CA VAL A 16 7.32 -14.56 0.81
C VAL A 16 8.32 -14.81 1.92
N ASN A 17 8.26 -15.99 2.56
CA ASN A 17 9.22 -16.36 3.61
C ASN A 17 10.66 -16.48 3.06
N GLY A 18 10.83 -17.17 1.92
CA GLY A 18 12.15 -17.32 1.29
C GLY A 18 12.75 -15.99 0.83
N ALA A 19 11.94 -15.13 0.21
CA ALA A 19 12.35 -13.80 -0.20
C ALA A 19 12.69 -12.92 1.02
N ALA A 20 11.87 -12.93 2.07
CA ALA A 20 12.09 -12.17 3.30
C ALA A 20 13.44 -12.51 3.94
N LYS A 21 13.76 -13.80 4.07
CA LYS A 21 15.05 -14.27 4.59
C LYS A 21 16.22 -13.80 3.73
N THR A 22 16.08 -13.91 2.41
CA THR A 22 17.14 -13.52 1.46
C THR A 22 17.39 -12.02 1.48
N TRP A 23 16.34 -11.22 1.63
CA TRP A 23 16.40 -9.76 1.55
C TRP A 23 16.69 -9.09 2.90
N GLY A 24 16.75 -9.86 3.99
CA GLY A 24 16.87 -9.31 5.34
C GLY A 24 15.67 -8.46 5.76
N VAL A 25 14.50 -8.69 5.16
CA VAL A 25 13.27 -7.96 5.46
C VAL A 25 12.40 -8.82 6.39
N PRO A 26 11.82 -8.28 7.48
CA PRO A 26 10.90 -9.05 8.30
C PRO A 26 9.75 -9.61 7.47
N GLN A 27 9.42 -10.90 7.64
CA GLN A 27 8.42 -11.59 6.81
C GLN A 27 7.08 -10.85 6.77
N LYS A 28 6.59 -10.37 7.91
CA LYS A 28 5.34 -9.62 8.03
C LYS A 28 5.38 -8.30 7.24
N THR A 29 6.54 -7.64 7.21
CA THR A 29 6.76 -6.41 6.44
C THR A 29 6.69 -6.70 4.95
N LEU A 30 7.41 -7.74 4.48
CA LEU A 30 7.34 -8.14 3.08
C LEU A 30 5.93 -8.60 2.68
N GLU A 31 5.24 -9.34 3.54
CA GLU A 31 3.85 -9.74 3.32
C GLU A 31 2.91 -8.54 3.16
N ASN A 32 3.09 -7.48 3.94
CA ASN A 32 2.33 -6.25 3.79
C ASN A 32 2.62 -5.54 2.47
N TYR A 33 3.87 -5.58 1.99
CA TYR A 33 4.23 -5.04 0.67
C TYR A 33 3.56 -5.83 -0.44
N VAL A 34 3.60 -7.17 -0.40
CA VAL A 34 2.95 -8.04 -1.38
C VAL A 34 1.44 -7.83 -1.41
N LYS A 35 0.81 -7.78 -0.24
CA LYS A 35 -0.64 -7.52 -0.11
C LYS A 35 -1.04 -6.07 -0.42
N GLY A 36 -0.07 -5.18 -0.70
CA GLY A 36 -0.33 -3.77 -0.97
C GLY A 36 -0.88 -3.00 0.24
N LYS A 37 -0.67 -3.49 1.47
CA LYS A 37 -1.10 -2.78 2.69
C LYS A 37 -0.20 -1.58 3.00
N THR A 38 1.10 -1.73 2.76
CA THR A 38 2.12 -0.69 2.94
C THR A 38 2.99 -0.63 1.70
N LEU A 39 3.64 0.51 1.46
CA LEU A 39 4.62 0.65 0.39
C LEU A 39 6.03 0.31 0.90
N PRO A 40 6.91 -0.24 0.06
CA PRO A 40 8.32 -0.47 0.36
C PRO A 40 9.03 0.85 0.71
N ASN A 41 9.95 0.80 1.68
CA ASN A 41 10.87 1.91 1.93
C ASN A 41 11.98 1.96 0.86
N TYR A 42 12.81 3.01 0.87
CA TYR A 42 13.88 3.21 -0.11
C TYR A 42 14.85 2.01 -0.20
N THR A 43 15.22 1.42 0.94
CA THR A 43 16.10 0.24 0.97
C THR A 43 15.47 -0.95 0.27
N THR A 44 14.19 -1.21 0.54
CA THR A 44 13.46 -2.31 -0.10
C THR A 44 13.19 -2.01 -1.58
N ALA A 45 12.95 -0.76 -1.94
CA ALA A 45 12.82 -0.33 -3.34
C ALA A 45 14.10 -0.62 -4.14
N ALA A 46 15.28 -0.38 -3.58
CA ALA A 46 16.55 -0.75 -4.20
C ALA A 46 16.72 -2.27 -4.37
N ILE A 47 16.25 -3.06 -3.40
CA ILE A 47 16.21 -4.52 -3.51
C ILE A 47 15.27 -4.95 -4.64
N LEU A 48 14.07 -4.36 -4.72
CA LEU A 48 13.10 -4.64 -5.79
C LEU A 48 13.70 -4.30 -7.17
N ALA A 49 14.38 -3.16 -7.31
CA ALA A 49 15.05 -2.77 -8.55
C ALA A 49 16.08 -3.82 -8.98
N ARG A 50 16.98 -4.19 -8.07
CA ARG A 50 18.02 -5.21 -8.30
C ARG A 50 17.41 -6.56 -8.68
N GLU A 51 16.37 -6.98 -7.98
CA GLU A 51 15.77 -8.29 -8.18
C GLU A 51 14.96 -8.35 -9.48
N SER A 52 14.22 -7.29 -9.80
CA SER A 52 13.41 -7.22 -11.02
C SER A 52 14.20 -6.82 -12.27
N GLY A 53 15.48 -6.44 -12.12
CA GLY A 53 16.36 -6.07 -13.22
C GLY A 53 15.97 -4.75 -13.89
N ILE A 54 15.37 -3.82 -13.14
CA ILE A 54 14.95 -2.50 -13.64
C ILE A 54 15.63 -1.39 -12.85
N GLY A 55 15.65 -0.18 -13.43
CA GLY A 55 16.27 0.98 -12.80
C GLY A 55 15.57 1.40 -11.51
N LEU A 56 16.34 1.89 -10.54
CA LEU A 56 15.78 2.43 -9.29
C LEU A 56 14.80 3.59 -9.56
N ALA A 57 15.10 4.45 -10.53
CA ALA A 57 14.21 5.54 -10.92
C ALA A 57 12.83 5.03 -11.36
N GLU A 58 12.80 3.96 -12.18
CA GLU A 58 11.56 3.34 -12.64
C GLU A 58 10.77 2.71 -11.47
N VAL A 59 11.45 2.02 -10.54
CA VAL A 59 10.81 1.53 -9.30
C VAL A 59 10.17 2.68 -8.53
N MET A 60 10.91 3.78 -8.34
CA MET A 60 10.40 4.93 -7.59
C MET A 60 9.18 5.54 -8.27
N THR A 61 9.17 5.68 -9.61
CA THR A 61 7.98 6.12 -10.35
C THR A 61 6.79 5.20 -10.10
N ILE A 62 6.97 3.88 -10.16
CA ILE A 62 5.91 2.91 -9.88
C ILE A 62 5.37 3.04 -8.45
N LEU A 63 6.26 3.26 -7.46
CA LEU A 63 5.85 3.46 -6.06
C LEU A 63 5.09 4.77 -5.86
N ILE A 64 5.51 5.84 -6.54
CA ILE A 64 4.86 7.16 -6.50
C ILE A 64 3.46 7.07 -7.12
N ASP A 65 3.32 6.42 -8.27
CA ASP A 65 2.02 6.22 -8.92
C ASP A 65 1.08 5.41 -8.03
N GLU A 66 1.60 4.36 -7.38
CA GLU A 66 0.84 3.55 -6.43
C GLU A 66 0.41 4.34 -5.18
N GLU A 67 1.26 5.23 -4.68
CA GLU A 67 0.91 6.12 -3.57
C GLU A 67 -0.20 7.10 -3.98
N HIS A 68 -0.09 7.72 -5.16
CA HIS A 68 -1.11 8.61 -5.72
C HIS A 68 -2.43 7.90 -5.96
N ARG A 69 -2.41 6.63 -6.37
CA ARG A 69 -3.63 5.83 -6.53
C ARG A 69 -4.32 5.56 -5.19
N ARG A 70 -3.56 5.42 -4.10
CA ARG A 70 -4.08 5.09 -2.76
C ARG A 70 -4.61 6.31 -1.99
N LYS A 71 -4.02 7.50 -2.17
CA LYS A 71 -4.45 8.75 -1.51
C LYS A 71 -5.93 9.12 -1.74
N PRO A 72 -6.44 9.23 -2.97
CA PRO A 72 -7.82 9.64 -3.23
C PRO A 72 -8.81 8.60 -2.71
N LEU A 73 -8.45 7.32 -2.69
CA LEU A 73 -9.30 6.27 -2.13
C LEU A 73 -9.50 6.45 -0.62
N LYS A 74 -8.42 6.79 0.11
CA LYS A 74 -8.50 7.06 1.56
C LYS A 74 -9.34 8.30 1.85
N GLU A 75 -9.16 9.36 1.07
CA GLU A 75 -9.92 10.60 1.23
C GLU A 75 -11.41 10.38 0.95
N MET A 76 -11.74 9.65 -0.11
CA MET A 76 -13.11 9.30 -0.47
C MET A 76 -13.80 8.48 0.63
N VAL A 77 -13.13 7.45 1.15
CA VAL A 77 -13.67 6.63 2.26
C VAL A 77 -13.85 7.49 3.51
N ALA A 78 -12.87 8.32 3.86
CA ALA A 78 -12.97 9.21 5.02
C ALA A 78 -14.13 10.23 4.86
N ALA A 79 -14.35 10.76 3.66
CA ALA A 79 -15.46 11.66 3.37
C ALA A 79 -16.82 10.96 3.56
N GLY A 80 -16.97 9.73 3.06
CA GLY A 80 -18.18 8.93 3.25
C GLY A 80 -18.47 8.65 4.73
N PHE A 81 -17.47 8.25 5.51
CA PHE A 81 -17.62 8.06 6.95
C PHE A 81 -18.02 9.35 7.67
N ARG A 82 -17.40 10.49 7.37
CA ARG A 82 -17.77 11.79 7.95
C ARG A 82 -19.21 12.17 7.65
N MET A 83 -19.68 11.91 6.43
CA MET A 83 -21.07 12.17 6.05
C MET A 83 -22.04 11.33 6.89
N LEU A 84 -21.76 10.03 7.04
CA LEU A 84 -22.58 9.13 7.86
C LEU A 84 -22.59 9.54 9.34
N THR A 85 -21.43 9.85 9.92
CA THR A 85 -21.36 10.28 11.33
C THR A 85 -22.08 11.61 11.55
N ASN A 86 -21.98 12.55 10.61
CA ASN A 86 -22.68 13.83 10.69
C ASN A 86 -24.20 13.66 10.58
N ALA A 87 -24.67 12.76 9.72
CA ALA A 87 -26.09 12.44 9.60
C ALA A 87 -26.64 11.80 10.90
N LEU A 88 -25.91 10.84 11.47
CA LEU A 88 -26.28 10.21 12.75
C LEU A 88 -26.30 11.22 13.90
N ASN A 89 -25.30 12.09 14.00
CA ASN A 89 -25.24 13.13 15.04
C ASN A 89 -26.42 14.11 14.93
N ARG A 90 -26.84 14.48 13.71
CA ARG A 90 -28.03 15.34 13.50
C ARG A 90 -29.32 14.65 13.93
N LEU A 91 -29.46 13.35 13.66
CA LEU A 91 -30.61 12.57 14.10
C LEU A 91 -30.66 12.44 15.62
N TYR A 92 -29.53 12.15 16.26
CA TYR A 92 -29.43 12.10 17.71
C TYR A 92 -29.73 13.45 18.38
N ALA A 93 -29.18 14.55 17.85
CA ALA A 93 -29.42 15.88 18.37
C ALA A 93 -30.90 16.30 18.24
N GLY A 94 -31.57 15.90 17.16
CA GLY A 94 -33.01 16.12 16.97
C GLY A 94 -33.87 15.27 17.91
N LEU A 95 -33.45 14.03 18.22
CA LEU A 95 -34.14 13.16 19.16
C LEU A 95 -33.94 13.56 20.64
N SER A 96 -32.78 14.12 21.00
CA SER A 96 -32.51 14.56 22.37
C SER A 96 -33.12 15.93 22.71
N ALA A 97 -33.61 16.66 21.71
CA ALA A 97 -34.21 17.98 21.86
C ALA A 97 -35.76 17.97 21.84
N ALA A 98 -36.37 16.78 21.71
CA ALA A 98 -37.80 16.52 21.78
C ALA A 98 -38.15 15.82 23.11
#